data_AF-A0A962GBZ0-F1
#
_entry.id   AF-A0A962GBZ0-F1
#
_cell.length_a   1.000
_cell.length_b   1.000
_cell.length_c   1.000
_cell.angle_alpha   90.00
_cell.angle_beta   90.00
_cell.angle_gamma   90.00
#
_symmetry.space_group_name_H-M   'P 1'
#
loop_
_entity.id
_entity.type
_entity.pdbx_description
1 polymer ?
#
loop_
_entity_poly.entity_id
_entity_poly.type
_entity_poly.pdbx_seq_one_letter_code
_entity_poly.pdbx_strand_id
1 'polypeptide(L)' 'ARVIEQTVRETLPEGFQRSEFLLEHGAIDMIVDRREMRDKLASLFAMLMRQARSA' A
#
# COMPACT_ATOMS: atom_id res chain seq x y z
N ALA A 1 14.87 -4.03 -6.79
CA ALA A 1 16.22 -3.47 -6.59
C ALA A 1 17.18 -3.76 -7.75
N ARG A 2 17.60 -5.02 -8.00
CA ARG A 2 18.72 -5.38 -8.92
C ARG A 2 18.82 -4.60 -10.24
N VAL A 3 17.76 -4.54 -11.06
CA VAL A 3 17.82 -3.85 -12.37
C VAL A 3 17.93 -2.33 -12.18
N ILE A 4 17.23 -1.76 -11.22
CA ILE A 4 17.20 -0.31 -10.96
C ILE A 4 18.58 0.16 -10.46
N GLU A 5 19.21 -0.58 -9.56
CA GLU A 5 20.58 -0.30 -9.09
C GLU A 5 21.59 -0.34 -10.23
N GLN A 6 21.47 -1.33 -11.13
CA GLN A 6 22.34 -1.42 -12.31
C GLN A 6 22.14 -0.24 -13.28
N THR A 7 20.91 0.27 -13.39
CA THR A 7 20.60 1.42 -14.24
C THR A 7 21.08 2.75 -13.63
N VAL A 8 20.82 2.98 -12.34
CA VAL A 8 21.12 4.25 -11.65
C VAL A 8 22.57 4.31 -11.17
N ARG A 9 23.24 3.16 -11.02
CA ARG A 9 24.61 3.01 -10.50
C ARG A 9 24.79 3.52 -9.07
N GLU A 10 23.72 3.48 -8.29
CA GLU A 10 23.68 3.83 -6.87
C GLU A 10 23.07 2.68 -6.08
N THR A 11 23.43 2.56 -4.80
CA THR A 11 22.79 1.62 -3.87
C THR A 11 21.42 2.16 -3.50
N LEU A 12 20.38 1.34 -3.60
CA LEU A 12 19.04 1.79 -3.23
C LEU A 12 18.90 1.89 -1.70
N PRO A 13 18.08 2.83 -1.19
CA PRO A 13 17.79 2.92 0.23
C PRO A 13 17.30 1.60 0.82
N GLU A 14 17.56 1.37 2.10
CA GLU A 14 16.99 0.22 2.79
C GLU A 14 15.46 0.27 2.73
N GLY A 15 14.85 -0.87 2.44
CA GLY A 15 13.39 -0.96 2.33
C GLY A 15 12.82 -0.29 1.07
N PHE A 16 13.64 0.13 0.10
CA PHE A 16 13.15 0.59 -1.20
C PHE A 16 12.14 -0.41 -1.80
N GLN A 17 10.99 0.09 -2.26
CA GLN A 17 9.83 -0.67 -2.72
C GLN A 17 9.09 -1.52 -1.67
N ARG A 18 9.46 -1.46 -0.38
CA ARG A 18 8.60 -2.00 0.69
C ARG A 18 7.39 -1.11 0.90
N SER A 19 6.33 -1.68 1.45
CA SER A 19 5.08 -0.97 1.71
C SER A 19 5.30 0.29 2.56
N GLU A 20 6.17 0.23 3.57
CA GLU A 20 6.49 1.37 4.43
C GLU A 20 7.14 2.51 3.65
N PHE A 21 8.13 2.18 2.81
CA PHE A 21 8.79 3.16 1.95
C PHE A 21 7.80 3.79 0.96
N LEU A 22 6.95 2.99 0.33
CA LEU A 22 5.95 3.48 -0.63
C LEU A 22 4.89 4.36 0.04
N LEU A 23 4.50 4.04 1.28
CA LEU A 23 3.56 4.85 2.06
C LEU A 23 4.17 6.20 2.43
N GLU A 24 5.42 6.22 2.91
CA GLU A 24 6.14 7.46 3.24
C GLU A 24 6.26 8.42 2.05
N HIS A 25 6.44 7.87 0.84
CA HIS A 25 6.54 8.65 -0.40
C HIS A 25 5.18 8.93 -1.08
N GLY A 26 4.06 8.57 -0.42
CA GLY A 26 2.71 8.85 -0.92
C GLY A 26 2.29 8.05 -2.15
N ALA A 27 2.99 6.95 -2.46
CA ALA A 27 2.67 6.08 -3.59
C ALA A 27 1.53 5.09 -3.28
N ILE A 28 1.26 4.84 -1.99
CA ILE A 28 0.12 4.03 -1.53
C ILE A 28 -0.58 4.73 -0.36
N ASP A 29 -1.89 4.52 -0.21
CA ASP A 29 -2.69 5.20 0.81
C ASP A 29 -2.63 4.55 2.20
N MET A 30 -2.45 3.22 2.28
CA MET A 30 -2.46 2.49 3.54
C MET A 30 -1.78 1.11 3.45
N ILE A 31 -1.33 0.61 4.59
CA ILE A 31 -0.85 -0.76 4.79
C ILE A 31 -1.82 -1.46 5.73
N VAL A 32 -2.24 -2.69 5.38
CA VAL A 32 -3.27 -3.42 6.12
C VAL A 32 -2.78 -4.84 6.38
N ASP A 33 -2.88 -5.30 7.63
CA ASP A 33 -2.60 -6.70 7.95
C ASP A 33 -3.57 -7.63 7.21
N ARG A 34 -3.06 -8.75 6.71
CA ARG A 34 -3.85 -9.67 5.89
C ARG A 34 -5.12 -10.16 6.60
N ARG A 35 -5.09 -10.31 7.93
CA ARG A 35 -6.22 -10.76 8.76
C ARG A 35 -7.35 -9.74 8.80
N GLU A 36 -7.05 -8.45 8.66
CA GLU A 36 -8.01 -7.35 8.70
C GLU A 36 -8.52 -6.93 7.31
N MET A 37 -7.89 -7.45 6.25
CA MET A 37 -8.09 -7.00 4.88
C MET A 37 -9.55 -7.15 4.41
N ARG A 38 -10.23 -8.23 4.79
CA ARG A 38 -11.64 -8.47 4.41
C ARG A 38 -12.54 -7.33 4.89
N ASP A 39 -12.45 -7.01 6.18
CA ASP A 39 -13.32 -6.03 6.80
C ASP A 39 -12.96 -4.61 6.36
N LYS A 40 -11.65 -4.35 6.13
CA LYS A 40 -11.21 -3.08 5.54
C LYS A 40 -11.79 -2.88 4.14
N LEU A 41 -11.69 -3.87 3.26
CA LEU A 41 -12.24 -3.79 1.90
C LEU A 41 -13.76 -3.58 1.91
N ALA A 42 -14.48 -4.33 2.74
CA ALA A 42 -15.94 -4.17 2.88
C ALA A 42 -16.31 -2.74 3.30
N SER A 43 -15.59 -2.17 4.27
CA SER A 43 -15.82 -0.79 4.69
C SER A 43 -15.50 0.24 3.61
N LEU A 44 -14.41 0.07 2.86
CA LEU A 44 -14.03 0.98 1.77
C LEU A 44 -15.07 0.95 0.65
N PHE A 45 -15.52 -0.24 0.23
CA PHE A 45 -16.56 -0.35 -0.78
C PHE A 45 -17.89 0.26 -0.33
N ALA A 46 -18.31 0.05 0.92
CA ALA A 46 -19.52 0.66 1.44
C ALA A 46 -19.48 2.20 1.33
N MET A 47 -18.34 2.80 1.69
CA MET A 47 -18.11 4.25 1.58
C MET A 47 -18.14 4.72 0.11
N LEU A 48 -17.38 4.06 -0.77
CA LEU A 48 -17.21 4.50 -2.16
C LEU A 48 -18.46 4.24 -3.02
N MET A 49 -19.21 3.19 -2.74
CA MET A 49 -20.42 2.82 -3.48
C MET A 49 -21.69 3.48 -2.91
N ARG A 50 -21.59 4.32 -1.88
CA ARG A 50 -22.73 4.93 -1.16
C ARG A 50 -23.74 3.87 -0.68
N GLN A 51 -23.25 2.68 -0.35
CA GLN A 51 -24.10 1.66 0.26
C GLN A 51 -24.30 2.02 1.73
N ALA A 52 -25.54 1.97 2.21
CA ALA A 52 -25.77 2.03 3.64
C ALA A 52 -25.00 0.88 4.29
N ARG A 53 -24.21 1.16 5.34
CA ARG A 53 -23.64 0.09 6.17
C ARG A 53 -24.82 -0.76 6.62
N SER A 54 -24.90 -2.01 6.16
CA SER A 54 -25.83 -2.98 6.73
C SER A 54 -25.51 -3.05 8.21
N ALA A 55 -26.48 -2.61 9.03
CA ALA A 55 -26.38 -2.55 10.48
C ALA A 55 -26.14 -3.94 11.08
#